data_AF-A0A6L3JS60-F1
#
_entry.id   AF-A0A6L3JS60-F1
#
_cell.length_a   1.000
_cell.length_b   1.000
_cell.length_c   1.000
_cell.angle_alpha   90.00
_cell.angle_beta   90.00
_cell.angle_gamma   90.00
#
_symmetry.space_group_name_H-M   'P 1'
#
loop_
_entity.id
_entity.type
_entity.pdbx_description
1 polymer ?
#
loop_
_entity_poly.entity_id
_entity_poly.type
_entity_poly.pdbx_seq_one_letter_code
_entity_poly.pdbx_strand_id
1 'polypeptide(L)'
;MNRIFQRMKQVAPMLLFATLSVHAQKSPQDMNRFIDNLMKKMTLEEKIGQLNLPVTGEITTGQAKSSDISARIKRGEVGGLFNLKGVARIKDVQELAVKESRLGIPLLFGMDVIHGYETIFPIPLGLSCTWDMKAIEESARIAAIEASADGISWTFSPMVDVSRDPRWGRVSEGSGEDPFLGAEIAKAMVRGYQGGQMKRNDEIMACVKHFALYGASEAGRDYNTVDMSRQRMFNEYMLPYQAAVDAGVGSVMASFNEVDGIPATASKWLMTDVLRNQWGFQGFVVTDYTGIYEMIDHGIGHLQT
;
A
#
# COMPACT_ATOMS: atom_id res chain seq x y z
N MET A 1 64.62 20.87 -56.48
CA MET A 1 65.20 20.05 -55.40
C MET A 1 64.18 19.90 -54.28
N ASN A 2 64.03 18.67 -53.81
CA ASN A 2 63.33 18.21 -52.59
C ASN A 2 61.80 18.15 -52.60
N ARG A 3 61.33 16.94 -52.98
CA ARG A 3 60.10 16.27 -52.55
C ARG A 3 60.02 16.24 -51.01
N ILE A 4 58.80 16.23 -50.45
CA ILE A 4 58.40 15.33 -49.34
C ILE A 4 56.88 15.41 -49.09
N PHE A 5 56.23 14.27 -49.38
CA PHE A 5 55.07 13.64 -48.73
C PHE A 5 53.63 14.20 -48.84
N GLN A 6 52.87 13.44 -49.64
CA GLN A 6 51.44 13.13 -49.52
C GLN A 6 51.00 12.85 -48.08
N ARG A 7 49.79 13.31 -47.72
CA ARG A 7 48.82 12.50 -46.96
C ARG A 7 47.38 12.95 -47.24
N MET A 8 46.64 12.03 -47.85
CA MET A 8 45.18 12.02 -47.96
C MET A 8 44.51 12.16 -46.59
N LYS A 9 43.43 12.94 -46.50
CA LYS A 9 42.24 12.59 -45.71
C LYS A 9 40.99 13.05 -46.46
N GLN A 10 40.28 12.08 -47.02
CA GLN A 10 38.92 12.20 -47.51
C GLN A 10 38.00 12.50 -46.32
N VAL A 11 37.15 13.51 -46.46
CA VAL A 11 36.05 13.81 -45.54
C VAL A 11 34.84 13.01 -46.01
N ALA A 12 34.43 12.01 -45.23
CA ALA A 12 33.15 11.32 -45.39
C ALA A 12 32.19 11.81 -44.31
N PRO A 13 30.95 12.21 -44.62
CA PRO A 13 29.97 12.54 -43.59
C PRO A 13 29.37 11.26 -43.03
N MET A 14 29.58 11.05 -41.73
CA MET A 14 29.01 9.95 -40.97
C MET A 14 27.54 10.29 -40.65
N LEU A 15 26.60 9.70 -41.39
CA LEU A 15 25.17 9.73 -41.05
C LEU A 15 24.94 8.89 -39.80
N LEU A 16 24.75 9.54 -38.65
CA LEU A 16 24.23 8.90 -37.45
C LEU A 16 22.74 8.57 -37.66
N PHE A 17 22.44 7.31 -37.92
CA PHE A 17 21.10 6.76 -37.72
C PHE A 17 20.88 6.57 -36.21
N ALA A 18 20.21 7.52 -35.58
CA ALA A 18 19.66 7.33 -34.24
C ALA A 18 18.43 6.42 -34.35
N THR A 19 18.58 5.15 -34.05
CA THR A 19 17.45 4.24 -33.83
C THR A 19 16.76 4.63 -32.53
N LEU A 20 15.69 5.43 -32.63
CA LEU A 20 14.75 5.64 -31.54
C LEU A 20 13.99 4.33 -31.30
N SER A 21 14.48 3.51 -30.37
CA SER A 21 13.70 2.42 -29.80
C SER A 21 12.60 3.04 -28.94
N VAL A 22 11.43 3.27 -29.54
CA VAL A 22 10.20 3.60 -28.83
C VAL A 22 9.86 2.38 -27.96
N HIS A 23 10.28 2.42 -26.70
CA HIS A 23 9.69 1.54 -25.69
C HIS A 23 8.24 1.98 -25.55
N ALA A 24 7.32 1.16 -26.07
CA ALA A 24 5.89 1.34 -25.90
C ALA A 24 5.53 1.17 -24.41
N GLN A 25 5.72 2.23 -23.63
CA GLN A 25 5.15 2.33 -22.30
C GLN A 25 3.63 2.37 -22.49
N LYS A 26 2.92 1.35 -22.00
CA LYS A 26 1.44 1.38 -21.95
C LYS A 26 1.04 2.69 -21.28
N SER A 27 0.33 3.51 -22.02
CA SER A 27 -0.08 4.84 -21.60
C SER A 27 -1.19 4.73 -20.53
N PRO A 28 -1.40 5.74 -19.66
CA PRO A 28 -2.55 5.76 -18.75
C PRO A 28 -3.90 5.45 -19.44
N GLN A 29 -4.02 5.84 -20.72
CA GLN A 29 -5.17 5.54 -21.58
C GLN A 29 -5.36 4.03 -21.82
N ASP A 30 -4.28 3.25 -21.88
CA ASP A 30 -4.36 1.80 -22.06
C ASP A 30 -4.88 1.08 -20.81
N MET A 31 -4.48 1.55 -19.62
CA MET A 31 -5.00 1.05 -18.34
C MET A 31 -6.50 1.33 -18.23
N ASN A 32 -6.92 2.58 -18.47
CA ASN A 32 -8.34 2.97 -18.40
C ASN A 32 -9.18 2.13 -19.37
N ARG A 33 -8.74 2.00 -20.63
CA ARG A 33 -9.44 1.18 -21.62
C ARG A 33 -9.53 -0.29 -21.21
N PHE A 34 -8.48 -0.85 -20.60
CA PHE A 34 -8.50 -2.22 -20.10
C PHE A 34 -9.52 -2.39 -18.97
N ILE A 35 -9.46 -1.52 -17.95
CA ILE A 35 -10.35 -1.57 -16.78
C ILE A 35 -11.80 -1.33 -17.21
N ASP A 36 -12.08 -0.35 -18.07
CA ASP A 36 -13.44 -0.08 -18.58
C ASP A 36 -14.04 -1.31 -19.27
N ASN A 37 -13.24 -2.00 -20.08
CA ASN A 37 -13.68 -3.20 -20.76
C ASN A 37 -13.87 -4.39 -19.82
N LEU A 38 -13.10 -4.48 -18.74
CA LEU A 38 -13.30 -5.48 -17.69
C LEU A 38 -14.58 -5.18 -16.89
N MET A 39 -14.74 -3.94 -16.41
CA MET A 39 -15.89 -3.48 -15.62
C MET A 39 -17.23 -3.59 -16.35
N LYS A 40 -17.23 -3.45 -17.68
CA LYS A 40 -18.41 -3.70 -18.54
C LYS A 40 -18.84 -5.16 -18.56
N LYS A 41 -17.93 -6.10 -18.29
CA LYS A 41 -18.21 -7.54 -18.25
C LYS A 41 -18.67 -8.00 -16.87
N MET A 42 -18.39 -7.23 -15.82
CA MET A 42 -18.68 -7.61 -14.43
C MET A 42 -20.15 -7.42 -14.08
N THR A 43 -20.72 -8.37 -13.34
CA THR A 43 -22.00 -8.19 -12.65
C THR A 43 -21.84 -7.21 -11.48
N LEU A 44 -22.94 -6.86 -10.81
CA LEU A 44 -22.88 -6.03 -9.60
C LEU A 44 -22.16 -6.77 -8.48
N GLU A 45 -22.45 -8.06 -8.30
CA GLU A 45 -21.90 -8.92 -7.26
C GLU A 45 -20.40 -9.09 -7.41
N GLU A 46 -19.88 -9.23 -8.64
CA GLU A 46 -18.44 -9.29 -8.88
C GLU A 46 -17.74 -7.95 -8.60
N LYS A 47 -18.41 -6.81 -8.85
CA LYS A 47 -17.88 -5.49 -8.48
C LYS A 47 -17.81 -5.32 -6.96
N ILE A 48 -18.86 -5.74 -6.26
CA ILE A 48 -18.89 -5.79 -4.79
C ILE A 48 -17.79 -6.73 -4.27
N GLY A 49 -17.61 -7.88 -4.91
CA GLY A 49 -16.58 -8.86 -4.57
C GLY A 49 -15.17 -8.30 -4.62
N GLN A 50 -14.86 -7.41 -5.56
CA GLN A 50 -13.57 -6.72 -5.62
C GLN A 50 -13.31 -5.79 -4.42
N LEU A 51 -14.34 -5.39 -3.69
CA LEU A 51 -14.22 -4.56 -2.49
C LEU A 51 -14.01 -5.39 -1.21
N ASN A 52 -14.04 -6.72 -1.32
CA ASN A 52 -14.01 -7.61 -0.17
C ASN A 52 -12.59 -8.19 0.07
N LEU A 53 -12.12 -8.04 1.31
CA LEU A 53 -10.81 -8.47 1.80
C LEU A 53 -10.97 -9.38 3.04
N PRO A 54 -11.36 -10.65 2.88
CA PRO A 54 -11.49 -11.57 4.00
C PRO A 54 -10.13 -12.09 4.48
N VAL A 55 -10.08 -12.44 5.77
CA VAL A 55 -8.98 -13.21 6.37
C VAL A 55 -9.06 -14.64 5.88
N THR A 56 -7.92 -15.24 5.52
CA THR A 56 -7.90 -16.60 4.93
C THR A 56 -8.17 -17.71 5.94
N GLY A 57 -7.89 -17.46 7.22
CA GLY A 57 -7.70 -18.53 8.20
C GLY A 57 -6.52 -19.44 7.82
N GLU A 58 -6.32 -20.55 8.53
CA GLU A 58 -5.32 -21.56 8.18
C GLU A 58 -5.77 -22.36 6.96
N ILE A 59 -5.33 -21.95 5.76
CA ILE A 59 -5.46 -22.79 4.56
C ILE A 59 -4.34 -23.86 4.60
N THR A 60 -4.73 -25.10 4.84
CA THR A 60 -3.83 -26.27 4.76
C THR A 60 -3.54 -26.61 3.29
N THR A 61 -2.26 -26.79 2.95
CA THR A 61 -1.80 -27.22 1.62
C THR A 61 -2.52 -28.49 1.17
N GLY A 62 -3.07 -28.49 -0.05
CA GLY A 62 -3.86 -29.60 -0.61
C GLY A 62 -5.36 -29.58 -0.28
N GLN A 63 -5.80 -28.78 0.70
CA GLN A 63 -7.23 -28.55 1.02
C GLN A 63 -7.74 -27.17 0.58
N ALA A 64 -6.91 -26.37 -0.09
CA ALA A 64 -7.30 -25.07 -0.66
C ALA A 64 -8.47 -25.16 -1.65
N LYS A 65 -8.95 -26.36 -2.03
CA LYS A 65 -10.13 -26.53 -2.89
C LYS A 65 -11.45 -26.71 -2.14
N SER A 66 -11.44 -26.90 -0.82
CA SER A 66 -12.62 -27.28 -0.02
C SER A 66 -12.96 -26.32 1.13
N SER A 67 -12.33 -25.16 1.22
CA SER A 67 -12.70 -24.12 2.19
C SER A 67 -13.82 -23.21 1.66
N ASP A 68 -14.56 -22.57 2.57
CA ASP A 68 -15.60 -21.58 2.21
C ASP A 68 -15.02 -20.44 1.36
N ILE A 69 -13.80 -20.00 1.68
CA ILE A 69 -13.11 -18.96 0.91
C ILE A 69 -12.90 -19.34 -0.56
N SER A 70 -12.65 -20.62 -0.84
CA SER A 70 -12.46 -21.10 -2.21
C SER A 70 -13.74 -21.05 -3.03
N ALA A 71 -14.89 -21.33 -2.40
CA ALA A 71 -16.18 -21.16 -3.06
C ALA A 71 -16.46 -19.69 -3.37
N ARG A 72 -16.15 -18.78 -2.43
CA ARG A 72 -16.29 -17.33 -2.61
C ARG A 72 -15.39 -16.79 -3.74
N ILE A 73 -14.14 -17.25 -3.82
CA ILE A 73 -13.21 -16.90 -4.91
C ILE A 73 -13.77 -17.30 -6.28
N LYS A 74 -14.28 -18.53 -6.42
CA LYS A 74 -14.87 -18.99 -7.70
C LYS A 74 -16.08 -18.17 -8.12
N ARG A 75 -16.86 -17.67 -7.16
CA ARG A 75 -18.01 -16.78 -7.40
C ARG A 75 -17.63 -15.33 -7.66
N GLY A 76 -16.33 -14.97 -7.60
CA GLY A 76 -15.87 -13.61 -7.81
C GLY A 76 -16.15 -12.67 -6.63
N GLU A 77 -16.33 -13.21 -5.43
CA GLU A 77 -16.72 -12.47 -4.22
C GLU A 77 -15.52 -11.98 -3.38
N VAL A 78 -14.29 -12.04 -3.92
CA VAL A 78 -13.05 -11.74 -3.20
C VAL A 78 -12.12 -10.94 -4.11
N GLY A 79 -11.66 -9.76 -3.64
CA GLY A 79 -10.71 -8.90 -4.35
C GLY A 79 -9.26 -9.09 -3.89
N GLY A 80 -9.08 -9.51 -2.64
CA GLY A 80 -7.78 -9.83 -2.07
C GLY A 80 -7.91 -10.67 -0.82
N LEU A 81 -6.79 -11.16 -0.33
CA LEU A 81 -6.65 -11.87 0.92
C LEU A 81 -5.47 -11.28 1.70
N PHE A 82 -5.42 -11.52 3.00
CA PHE A 82 -4.26 -11.13 3.79
C PHE A 82 -3.88 -12.15 4.86
N ASN A 83 -2.62 -12.07 5.29
CA ASN A 83 -1.98 -12.96 6.26
C ASN A 83 -1.88 -14.44 5.85
N LEU A 84 -1.98 -14.74 4.55
CA LEU A 84 -1.61 -16.03 4.00
C LEU A 84 -0.11 -16.04 3.68
N LYS A 85 0.66 -16.85 4.42
CA LYS A 85 2.12 -16.98 4.24
C LYS A 85 2.51 -18.17 3.36
N GLY A 86 3.57 -18.06 2.56
CA GLY A 86 4.13 -19.17 1.79
C GLY A 86 3.70 -19.18 0.32
N VAL A 87 4.66 -19.03 -0.58
CA VAL A 87 4.46 -18.89 -2.03
C VAL A 87 3.68 -20.04 -2.65
N ALA A 88 3.87 -21.28 -2.15
CA ALA A 88 3.13 -22.44 -2.66
C ALA A 88 1.62 -22.30 -2.40
N ARG A 89 1.24 -21.88 -1.18
CA ARG A 89 -0.17 -21.66 -0.81
C ARG A 89 -0.77 -20.48 -1.55
N ILE A 90 -0.04 -19.37 -1.64
CA ILE A 90 -0.46 -18.18 -2.39
C ILE A 90 -0.68 -18.53 -3.85
N LYS A 91 0.23 -19.29 -4.46
CA LYS A 91 0.09 -19.77 -5.84
C LYS A 91 -1.15 -20.63 -6.02
N ASP A 92 -1.40 -21.61 -5.15
CA ASP A 92 -2.58 -22.47 -5.23
C ASP A 92 -3.89 -21.66 -5.20
N VAL A 93 -3.96 -20.65 -4.32
CA VAL A 93 -5.12 -19.77 -4.19
C VAL A 93 -5.25 -18.82 -5.37
N GLN A 94 -4.14 -18.28 -5.89
CA GLN A 94 -4.15 -17.42 -7.06
C GLN A 94 -4.55 -18.20 -8.33
N GLU A 95 -4.12 -19.46 -8.47
CA GLU A 95 -4.55 -20.32 -9.56
C GLU A 95 -6.06 -20.58 -9.53
N LEU A 96 -6.67 -20.67 -8.34
CA LEU A 96 -8.12 -20.77 -8.18
C LEU A 96 -8.84 -19.54 -8.76
N ALA A 97 -8.39 -18.34 -8.38
CA ALA A 97 -8.99 -17.09 -8.87
C ALA A 97 -8.86 -16.96 -10.39
N VAL A 98 -7.66 -17.23 -10.92
CA VAL A 98 -7.37 -17.06 -12.35
C VAL A 98 -8.03 -18.12 -13.23
N LYS A 99 -8.09 -19.39 -12.78
CA LYS A 99 -8.54 -20.52 -13.61
C LYS A 99 -10.00 -20.93 -13.38
N GLU A 100 -10.55 -20.69 -12.18
CA GLU A 100 -11.87 -21.22 -11.79
C GLU A 100 -12.93 -20.14 -11.51
N SER A 101 -12.57 -18.84 -11.50
CA SER A 101 -13.57 -17.76 -11.48
C SER A 101 -14.01 -17.37 -12.91
N ARG A 102 -15.20 -16.79 -13.06
CA ARG A 102 -15.78 -16.46 -14.37
C ARG A 102 -14.92 -15.50 -15.20
N LEU A 103 -14.28 -14.53 -14.55
CA LEU A 103 -13.49 -13.48 -15.22
C LEU A 103 -11.97 -13.63 -15.04
N GLY A 104 -11.51 -14.56 -14.19
CA GLY A 104 -10.09 -14.78 -13.95
C GLY A 104 -9.37 -13.57 -13.35
N ILE A 105 -10.06 -12.72 -12.59
CA ILE A 105 -9.46 -11.53 -11.95
C ILE A 105 -8.52 -12.02 -10.82
N PRO A 106 -7.23 -11.64 -10.83
CA PRO A 106 -6.28 -12.06 -9.81
C PRO A 106 -6.53 -11.34 -8.48
N LEU A 107 -6.14 -11.99 -7.39
CA LEU A 107 -6.23 -11.45 -6.03
C LEU A 107 -4.97 -10.67 -5.63
N LEU A 108 -5.15 -9.66 -4.78
CA LEU A 108 -4.07 -9.11 -3.95
C LEU A 108 -3.78 -10.03 -2.75
N PHE A 109 -2.52 -10.09 -2.33
CA PHE A 109 -2.09 -10.81 -1.13
C PHE A 109 -1.35 -9.86 -0.20
N GLY A 110 -2.04 -9.46 0.89
CA GLY A 110 -1.60 -8.51 1.90
C GLY A 110 -0.92 -9.16 3.10
N MET A 111 0.00 -8.45 3.76
CA MET A 111 0.57 -8.85 5.05
C MET A 111 1.14 -7.66 5.84
N ASP A 112 1.13 -7.75 7.16
CA ASP A 112 1.86 -6.84 8.06
C ASP A 112 3.38 -7.08 8.01
N VAL A 113 4.03 -6.60 6.95
CA VAL A 113 5.50 -6.60 6.79
C VAL A 113 6.07 -5.29 7.34
N ILE A 114 6.04 -5.16 8.67
CA ILE A 114 6.22 -3.87 9.36
C ILE A 114 7.69 -3.44 9.42
N HIS A 115 8.59 -4.33 9.87
CA HIS A 115 10.01 -4.03 10.03
C HIS A 115 10.89 -5.21 9.61
N GLY A 116 10.47 -5.91 8.56
CA GLY A 116 11.10 -7.14 8.07
C GLY A 116 10.07 -8.20 7.70
N TYR A 117 10.51 -9.20 6.94
CA TYR A 117 9.70 -10.37 6.59
C TYR A 117 10.12 -11.60 7.38
N GLU A 118 11.28 -12.18 7.05
CA GLU A 118 11.96 -13.20 7.87
C GLU A 118 13.21 -12.59 8.52
N THR A 119 13.96 -11.77 7.76
CA THR A 119 15.00 -10.91 8.33
C THR A 119 14.34 -9.73 9.02
N ILE A 120 14.46 -9.69 10.35
CA ILE A 120 13.82 -8.71 11.21
C ILE A 120 14.79 -7.57 11.56
N PHE A 121 14.43 -6.34 11.19
CA PHE A 121 15.11 -5.10 11.57
C PHE A 121 14.62 -4.59 12.94
N PRO A 122 15.21 -3.54 13.53
CA PRO A 122 14.61 -2.89 14.70
C PRO A 122 13.16 -2.49 14.45
N ILE A 123 12.33 -2.50 15.50
CA ILE A 123 10.97 -1.95 15.43
C ILE A 123 10.99 -0.52 14.86
N PRO A 124 9.93 -0.06 14.16
CA PRO A 124 9.94 1.24 13.48
C PRO A 124 10.38 2.41 14.37
N LEU A 125 9.96 2.45 15.64
CA LEU A 125 10.40 3.49 16.57
C LEU A 125 11.92 3.45 16.79
N GLY A 126 12.51 2.27 16.98
CA GLY A 126 13.95 2.11 17.10
C GLY A 126 14.70 2.41 15.80
N LEU A 127 14.10 2.07 14.66
CA LEU A 127 14.66 2.38 13.34
C LEU A 127 14.65 3.89 13.06
N SER A 128 13.62 4.61 13.52
CA SER A 128 13.55 6.08 13.39
C SER A 128 14.69 6.80 14.11
N CYS A 129 15.19 6.23 15.21
CA CYS A 129 16.33 6.74 15.97
C CYS A 129 17.67 6.68 15.21
N THR A 130 17.72 6.02 14.04
CA THR A 130 18.90 6.08 13.18
C THR A 130 19.09 7.45 12.54
N TRP A 131 17.99 8.17 12.29
CA TRP A 131 17.96 9.40 11.47
C TRP A 131 18.60 9.21 10.07
N ASP A 132 18.71 7.95 9.61
CA ASP A 132 19.33 7.60 8.34
C ASP A 132 18.27 7.10 7.37
N MET A 133 17.79 8.01 6.51
CA MET A 133 16.76 7.70 5.52
C MET A 133 17.21 6.66 4.51
N LYS A 134 18.52 6.50 4.27
CA LYS A 134 19.03 5.47 3.35
C LYS A 134 18.93 4.09 4.00
N ALA A 135 19.31 3.98 5.27
CA ALA A 135 19.18 2.73 6.02
C ALA A 135 17.71 2.30 6.16
N ILE A 136 16.81 3.26 6.40
CA ILE A 136 15.36 3.03 6.46
C ILE A 136 14.83 2.53 5.10
N GLU A 137 15.14 3.22 4.01
CA GLU A 137 14.74 2.82 2.66
C GLU A 137 15.30 1.42 2.29
N GLU A 138 16.54 1.13 2.66
CA GLU A 138 17.18 -0.18 2.48
C GLU A 138 16.46 -1.29 3.26
N SER A 139 16.07 -1.02 4.51
CA SER A 139 15.33 -2.01 5.33
C SER A 139 13.98 -2.37 4.70
N ALA A 140 13.23 -1.37 4.20
CA ALA A 140 11.98 -1.59 3.49
C ALA A 140 12.20 -2.31 2.16
N ARG A 141 13.30 -2.01 1.45
CA ARG A 141 13.68 -2.69 0.21
C ARG A 141 13.96 -4.18 0.44
N ILE A 142 14.72 -4.52 1.49
CA ILE A 142 15.03 -5.91 1.85
C ILE A 142 13.74 -6.65 2.24
N ALA A 143 12.90 -6.03 3.07
CA ALA A 143 11.61 -6.60 3.45
C ALA A 143 10.71 -6.88 2.25
N ALA A 144 10.66 -5.96 1.28
CA ALA A 144 9.92 -6.16 0.04
C ALA A 144 10.49 -7.31 -0.83
N ILE A 145 11.81 -7.42 -0.95
CA ILE A 145 12.46 -8.51 -1.69
C ILE A 145 12.08 -9.87 -1.08
N GLU A 146 12.14 -10.00 0.25
CA GLU A 146 11.77 -11.24 0.93
C GLU A 146 10.28 -11.55 0.81
N ALA A 147 9.41 -10.58 1.09
CA ALA A 147 7.96 -10.78 1.06
C ALA A 147 7.44 -11.12 -0.34
N SER A 148 7.94 -10.41 -1.37
CA SER A 148 7.60 -10.67 -2.77
C SER A 148 8.09 -12.03 -3.25
N ALA A 149 9.28 -12.47 -2.83
CA ALA A 149 9.79 -13.81 -3.11
C ALA A 149 8.87 -14.91 -2.54
N ASP A 150 8.18 -14.62 -1.44
CA ASP A 150 7.20 -15.54 -0.84
C ASP A 150 5.74 -15.29 -1.29
N GLY A 151 5.53 -14.46 -2.31
CA GLY A 151 4.24 -14.25 -2.98
C GLY A 151 3.38 -13.10 -2.45
N ILE A 152 3.85 -12.34 -1.45
CA ILE A 152 3.16 -11.14 -0.96
C ILE A 152 3.29 -10.01 -1.98
N SER A 153 2.19 -9.32 -2.27
CA SER A 153 2.14 -8.23 -3.25
C SER A 153 1.80 -6.87 -2.63
N TRP A 154 1.39 -6.87 -1.36
CA TRP A 154 0.90 -5.69 -0.66
C TRP A 154 1.28 -5.77 0.82
N THR A 155 1.81 -4.67 1.36
CA THR A 155 2.09 -4.56 2.79
C THR A 155 1.26 -3.49 3.47
N PHE A 156 0.83 -3.78 4.71
CA PHE A 156 0.18 -2.81 5.59
C PHE A 156 1.21 -1.96 6.34
N SER A 157 2.06 -1.27 5.59
CA SER A 157 3.18 -0.45 6.05
C SER A 157 3.46 0.69 5.05
N PRO A 158 3.90 1.89 5.49
CA PRO A 158 4.29 2.26 6.86
C PRO A 158 3.15 2.73 7.78
N MET A 159 3.29 2.46 9.08
CA MET A 159 2.55 3.17 10.13
C MET A 159 3.25 4.50 10.42
N VAL A 160 2.51 5.61 10.31
CA VAL A 160 3.09 6.97 10.38
C VAL A 160 2.34 7.88 11.35
N ASP A 161 1.60 7.29 12.29
CA ASP A 161 0.84 8.04 13.28
C ASP A 161 1.78 8.79 14.20
N VAL A 162 1.67 10.13 14.20
CA VAL A 162 2.34 10.96 15.20
C VAL A 162 1.70 10.70 16.55
N SER A 163 2.53 10.42 17.56
CA SER A 163 2.07 10.26 18.93
C SER A 163 2.96 11.01 19.91
N ARG A 164 2.33 11.54 20.95
CA ARG A 164 2.97 12.21 22.09
C ARG A 164 2.61 11.54 23.42
N ASP A 165 2.02 10.35 23.34
CA ASP A 165 1.59 9.60 24.51
C ASP A 165 2.31 8.25 24.57
N PRO A 166 3.38 8.12 25.39
CA PRO A 166 4.16 6.90 25.46
C PRO A 166 3.41 5.74 26.10
N ARG A 167 2.19 5.94 26.63
CA ARG A 167 1.33 4.86 27.14
C ARG A 167 0.73 4.03 26.00
N TRP A 168 0.59 4.61 24.82
CA TRP A 168 0.02 3.94 23.66
C TRP A 168 1.03 2.94 23.08
N GLY A 169 0.75 1.64 23.16
CA GLY A 169 1.71 0.59 22.76
C GLY A 169 2.17 0.66 21.30
N ARG A 170 1.34 1.25 20.42
CA ARG A 170 1.64 1.38 18.99
C ARG A 170 2.61 2.51 18.66
N VAL A 171 3.10 3.28 19.65
CA VAL A 171 4.29 4.14 19.46
C VAL A 171 5.47 3.35 18.90
N SER A 172 5.56 2.05 19.20
CA SER A 172 6.58 1.13 18.69
C SER A 172 6.56 0.97 17.16
N GLU A 173 5.39 1.13 16.53
CA GLU A 173 5.17 0.98 15.09
C GLU A 173 5.37 2.29 14.32
N GLY A 174 5.37 3.42 15.02
CA GLY A 174 5.53 4.75 14.44
C GLY A 174 6.99 5.23 14.42
N SER A 175 7.16 6.54 14.22
CA SER A 175 8.48 7.19 14.11
C SER A 175 8.64 8.38 15.06
N GLY A 176 7.96 8.33 16.21
CA GLY A 176 8.03 9.35 17.26
C GLY A 176 7.02 10.49 17.09
N GLU A 177 7.39 11.65 17.62
CA GLU A 177 6.48 12.80 17.83
C GLU A 177 6.61 13.91 16.79
N ASP A 178 7.63 13.87 15.93
CA ASP A 178 7.97 14.96 15.02
C ASP A 178 7.40 14.73 13.61
N PRO A 179 6.56 15.64 13.09
CA PRO A 179 5.95 15.49 11.77
C PRO A 179 6.95 15.52 10.61
N PHE A 180 8.07 16.25 10.75
CA PHE A 180 9.07 16.36 9.70
C PHE A 180 9.85 15.06 9.56
N LEU A 181 10.37 14.52 10.67
CA LEU A 181 11.03 13.21 10.69
C LEU A 181 10.06 12.11 10.23
N GLY A 182 8.83 12.10 10.75
CA GLY A 182 7.80 11.15 10.33
C GLY A 182 7.53 11.20 8.82
N ALA A 183 7.51 12.40 8.22
CA ALA A 183 7.34 12.57 6.79
C ALA A 183 8.54 12.08 5.96
N GLU A 184 9.78 12.34 6.39
CA GLU A 184 10.97 11.81 5.71
C GLU A 184 11.00 10.27 5.74
N ILE A 185 10.65 9.68 6.88
CA ILE A 185 10.58 8.23 7.05
C ILE A 185 9.46 7.62 6.21
N ALA A 186 8.27 8.23 6.20
CA ALA A 186 7.16 7.79 5.35
C ALA A 186 7.58 7.69 3.87
N LYS A 187 8.27 8.73 3.36
CA LYS A 187 8.78 8.73 1.97
C LYS A 187 9.82 7.62 1.74
N ALA A 188 10.76 7.44 2.68
CA ALA A 188 11.79 6.41 2.59
C ALA A 188 11.18 4.99 2.56
N MET A 189 10.22 4.71 3.43
CA MET A 189 9.53 3.42 3.50
C MET A 189 8.72 3.14 2.21
N VAL A 190 7.93 4.12 1.74
CA VAL A 190 7.13 3.98 0.50
C VAL A 190 8.05 3.71 -0.70
N ARG A 191 9.17 4.43 -0.84
CA ARG A 191 10.15 4.18 -1.91
C ARG A 191 10.82 2.81 -1.77
N GLY A 192 11.17 2.41 -0.56
CA GLY A 192 11.80 1.10 -0.31
C GLY A 192 10.89 -0.06 -0.74
N TYR A 193 9.61 -0.02 -0.38
CA TYR A 193 8.65 -1.06 -0.77
C TYR A 193 8.32 -1.04 -2.27
N GLN A 194 7.88 0.12 -2.78
CA GLN A 194 7.29 0.24 -4.11
C GLN A 194 8.32 0.44 -5.23
N GLY A 195 9.56 0.75 -4.85
CA GLY A 195 10.62 1.18 -5.76
C GLY A 195 10.17 2.35 -6.63
N GLY A 196 10.33 2.22 -7.95
CA GLY A 196 10.01 3.30 -8.87
C GLY A 196 8.54 3.35 -9.29
N GLN A 197 7.98 2.20 -9.70
CA GLN A 197 6.65 2.11 -10.32
C GLN A 197 5.95 0.77 -10.05
N MET A 198 6.40 -0.03 -9.07
CA MET A 198 5.87 -1.38 -8.78
C MET A 198 5.85 -2.28 -10.03
N LYS A 199 6.91 -2.21 -10.85
CA LYS A 199 7.05 -2.98 -12.09
C LYS A 199 7.92 -4.21 -11.91
N ARG A 200 8.84 -4.18 -10.95
CA ARG A 200 9.71 -5.30 -10.66
C ARG A 200 8.96 -6.31 -9.79
N ASN A 201 9.30 -7.59 -9.94
CA ASN A 201 8.70 -8.65 -9.13
C ASN A 201 9.23 -8.70 -7.69
N ASP A 202 10.17 -7.82 -7.33
CA ASP A 202 10.66 -7.63 -5.97
C ASP A 202 10.11 -6.35 -5.30
N GLU A 203 9.25 -5.59 -6.01
CA GLU A 203 8.51 -4.43 -5.52
C GLU A 203 7.10 -4.84 -5.08
N ILE A 204 6.66 -4.34 -3.91
CA ILE A 204 5.31 -4.59 -3.39
C ILE A 204 4.59 -3.26 -3.14
N MET A 205 3.26 -3.28 -3.19
CA MET A 205 2.45 -2.10 -2.89
C MET A 205 2.53 -1.77 -1.40
N ALA A 206 2.70 -0.50 -1.06
CA ALA A 206 2.68 -0.01 0.32
C ALA A 206 1.29 0.51 0.71
N CYS A 207 1.03 0.57 2.02
CA CYS A 207 -0.20 1.08 2.61
C CYS A 207 0.13 1.97 3.80
N VAL A 208 -0.05 3.28 3.64
CA VAL A 208 0.15 4.20 4.75
C VAL A 208 -1.00 4.05 5.76
N LYS A 209 -0.67 3.93 7.05
CA LYS A 209 -1.63 3.73 8.12
C LYS A 209 -1.29 4.52 9.40
N HIS A 210 -2.23 4.80 10.28
CA HIS A 210 -3.68 4.59 10.17
C HIS A 210 -4.34 5.95 9.99
N PHE A 211 -4.92 6.19 8.81
CA PHE A 211 -5.45 7.50 8.44
C PHE A 211 -6.79 7.74 9.17
N ALA A 212 -6.88 8.63 10.16
CA ALA A 212 -5.84 9.52 10.64
C ALA A 212 -5.93 9.80 12.15
N LEU A 213 -4.85 10.41 12.66
CA LEU A 213 -4.74 11.00 14.01
C LEU A 213 -4.70 9.96 15.16
N TYR A 214 -4.59 8.70 14.82
CA TYR A 214 -4.81 7.60 15.76
C TYR A 214 -3.86 7.64 16.98
N GLY A 215 -2.62 8.13 16.79
CA GLY A 215 -1.65 8.30 17.87
C GLY A 215 -2.02 9.35 18.94
N ALA A 216 -3.15 10.05 18.80
CA ALA A 216 -3.69 10.99 19.77
C ALA A 216 -4.81 10.42 20.66
N SER A 217 -5.02 9.10 20.67
CA SER A 217 -6.06 8.46 21.48
C SER A 217 -5.96 8.87 22.96
N GLU A 218 -7.11 9.26 23.53
CA GLU A 218 -7.20 9.77 24.89
C GLU A 218 -6.57 8.81 25.92
N ALA A 219 -5.79 9.39 26.82
CA ALA A 219 -5.05 8.70 27.87
C ALA A 219 -4.06 7.62 27.36
N GLY A 220 -3.70 7.65 26.07
CA GLY A 220 -2.83 6.67 25.44
C GLY A 220 -3.43 5.27 25.43
N ARG A 221 -4.75 5.15 25.60
CA ARG A 221 -5.45 3.87 25.54
C ARG A 221 -5.81 3.59 24.09
N ASP A 222 -5.43 2.41 23.61
CA ASP A 222 -5.69 2.01 22.24
C ASP A 222 -7.18 2.07 21.88
N TYR A 223 -7.49 2.41 20.63
CA TYR A 223 -8.85 2.59 20.07
C TYR A 223 -9.68 3.73 20.68
N ASN A 224 -9.19 4.41 21.71
CA ASN A 224 -9.96 5.41 22.44
C ASN A 224 -10.18 6.68 21.60
N THR A 225 -11.13 7.51 22.04
CA THR A 225 -11.53 8.78 21.41
C THR A 225 -10.32 9.65 21.03
N VAL A 226 -10.42 10.31 19.88
CA VAL A 226 -9.49 11.35 19.42
C VAL A 226 -10.29 12.62 19.13
N ASP A 227 -9.83 13.73 19.70
CA ASP A 227 -10.38 15.06 19.45
C ASP A 227 -9.25 16.10 19.34
N MET A 228 -9.34 16.99 18.35
CA MET A 228 -8.43 18.12 18.21
C MET A 228 -8.92 19.14 17.18
N SER A 229 -8.42 20.37 17.26
CA SER A 229 -8.68 21.38 16.22
C SER A 229 -8.08 21.01 14.86
N ARG A 230 -8.70 21.47 13.77
CA ARG A 230 -8.16 21.32 12.41
C ARG A 230 -6.76 21.94 12.27
N GLN A 231 -6.49 23.05 12.94
CA GLN A 231 -5.16 23.67 12.95
C GLN A 231 -4.10 22.72 13.51
N ARG A 232 -4.41 22.00 14.60
CA ARG A 232 -3.52 20.97 15.15
C ARG A 232 -3.35 19.81 14.20
N MET A 233 -4.43 19.31 13.59
CA MET A 233 -4.35 18.20 12.63
C MET A 233 -3.32 18.51 11.53
N PHE A 234 -3.47 19.64 10.85
CA PHE A 234 -2.62 19.97 9.71
C PHE A 234 -1.18 20.33 10.07
N ASN A 235 -0.94 21.02 11.19
CA ASN A 235 0.42 21.42 11.58
C ASN A 235 1.19 20.32 12.31
N GLU A 236 0.51 19.44 13.04
CA GLU A 236 1.14 18.58 14.03
C GLU A 236 0.97 17.07 13.79
N TYR A 237 0.01 16.63 12.96
CA TYR A 237 -0.29 15.20 12.80
C TYR A 237 -0.38 14.73 11.34
N MET A 238 -0.83 15.58 10.42
CA MET A 238 -1.19 15.14 9.07
C MET A 238 -0.01 14.98 8.10
N LEU A 239 1.11 15.66 8.37
CA LEU A 239 2.22 15.75 7.43
C LEU A 239 2.81 14.38 7.02
N PRO A 240 2.99 13.38 7.91
CA PRO A 240 3.50 12.07 7.50
C PRO A 240 2.59 11.31 6.54
N TYR A 241 1.26 11.39 6.70
CA TYR A 241 0.32 10.78 5.75
C TYR A 241 0.38 11.46 4.40
N GLN A 242 0.40 12.80 4.37
CA GLN A 242 0.53 13.57 3.13
C GLN A 242 1.83 13.23 2.41
N ALA A 243 2.94 13.11 3.14
CA ALA A 243 4.23 12.76 2.56
C ALA A 243 4.25 11.35 1.94
N ALA A 244 3.52 10.39 2.50
CA ALA A 244 3.33 9.08 1.89
C ALA A 244 2.50 9.15 0.59
N VAL A 245 1.44 9.97 0.58
CA VAL A 245 0.64 10.24 -0.62
C VAL A 245 1.49 10.89 -1.72
N ASP A 246 2.26 11.93 -1.38
CA ASP A 246 3.14 12.63 -2.30
C ASP A 246 4.27 11.74 -2.83
N ALA A 247 4.71 10.74 -2.05
CA ALA A 247 5.64 9.69 -2.49
C ALA A 247 5.00 8.63 -3.39
N GLY A 248 3.68 8.68 -3.60
CA GLY A 248 2.95 7.78 -4.48
C GLY A 248 2.56 6.45 -3.85
N VAL A 249 2.31 6.40 -2.53
CA VAL A 249 1.79 5.20 -1.86
C VAL A 249 0.54 4.66 -2.58
N GLY A 250 0.46 3.35 -2.79
CA GLY A 250 -0.61 2.74 -3.58
C GLY A 250 -1.94 2.61 -2.86
N SER A 251 -1.92 2.61 -1.52
CA SER A 251 -3.10 2.42 -0.68
C SER A 251 -3.00 3.15 0.65
N VAL A 252 -4.15 3.39 1.29
CA VAL A 252 -4.28 4.01 2.62
C VAL A 252 -5.20 3.16 3.47
N MET A 253 -4.84 2.93 4.73
CA MET A 253 -5.70 2.23 5.70
C MET A 253 -6.39 3.24 6.60
N ALA A 254 -7.73 3.20 6.67
CA ALA A 254 -8.50 4.02 7.62
C ALA A 254 -8.23 3.59 9.07
N SER A 255 -8.23 4.52 10.02
CA SER A 255 -8.04 4.23 11.45
C SER A 255 -9.33 3.82 12.17
N PHE A 256 -9.16 3.27 13.37
CA PHE A 256 -10.26 2.90 14.27
C PHE A 256 -10.94 4.11 14.93
N ASN A 257 -10.16 5.11 15.34
CA ASN A 257 -10.66 6.21 16.14
C ASN A 257 -11.70 7.08 15.40
N GLU A 258 -12.54 7.74 16.18
CA GLU A 258 -13.33 8.87 15.69
C GLU A 258 -12.50 10.15 15.55
N VAL A 259 -12.92 11.02 14.63
CA VAL A 259 -12.40 12.38 14.45
C VAL A 259 -13.61 13.29 14.26
N ASP A 260 -13.72 14.34 15.07
CA ASP A 260 -14.91 15.19 15.15
C ASP A 260 -16.20 14.38 15.40
N GLY A 261 -16.11 13.32 16.22
CA GLY A 261 -17.22 12.43 16.56
C GLY A 261 -17.66 11.45 15.45
N ILE A 262 -16.88 11.32 14.38
CA ILE A 262 -17.15 10.37 13.28
C ILE A 262 -15.96 9.41 13.14
N PRO A 263 -16.15 8.06 13.26
CA PRO A 263 -15.14 7.05 12.96
C PRO A 263 -14.46 7.34 11.62
N ALA A 264 -13.12 7.26 11.57
CA ALA A 264 -12.38 7.65 10.38
C ALA A 264 -12.85 6.89 9.13
N THR A 265 -13.20 5.60 9.27
CA THR A 265 -13.80 4.75 8.24
C THR A 265 -15.06 5.35 7.58
N ALA A 266 -15.89 6.08 8.32
CA ALA A 266 -17.08 6.77 7.81
C ALA A 266 -16.86 8.27 7.49
N SER A 267 -15.68 8.82 7.80
CA SER A 267 -15.43 10.25 7.66
C SER A 267 -15.16 10.63 6.20
N LYS A 268 -16.21 11.10 5.50
CA LYS A 268 -16.07 11.67 4.14
C LYS A 268 -15.07 12.82 4.11
N TRP A 269 -15.04 13.64 5.16
CA TRP A 269 -14.10 14.75 5.24
C TRP A 269 -12.65 14.26 5.16
N LEU A 270 -12.28 13.23 5.93
CA LEU A 270 -10.95 12.62 5.85
C LEU A 270 -10.75 11.92 4.49
N MET A 271 -11.59 10.95 4.17
CA MET A 271 -11.35 9.97 3.09
C MET A 271 -11.55 10.54 1.69
N THR A 272 -12.28 11.65 1.56
CA THR A 272 -12.55 12.29 0.28
C THR A 272 -12.02 13.71 0.25
N ASP A 273 -12.47 14.56 1.19
CA ASP A 273 -12.22 16.00 1.07
C ASP A 273 -10.76 16.37 1.39
N VAL A 274 -10.09 15.67 2.31
CA VAL A 274 -8.65 15.81 2.56
C VAL A 274 -7.87 14.91 1.60
N LEU A 275 -8.04 13.59 1.73
CA LEU A 275 -7.16 12.63 1.07
C LEU A 275 -7.17 12.76 -0.47
N ARG A 276 -8.35 12.92 -1.08
CA ARG A 276 -8.47 12.97 -2.54
C ARG A 276 -8.49 14.40 -3.06
N ASN A 277 -9.32 15.27 -2.50
CA ASN A 277 -9.52 16.61 -3.07
C ASN A 277 -8.37 17.57 -2.76
N GLN A 278 -7.76 17.48 -1.57
CA GLN A 278 -6.61 18.34 -1.21
C GLN A 278 -5.27 17.72 -1.64
N TRP A 279 -5.05 16.43 -1.37
CA TRP A 279 -3.76 15.79 -1.63
C TRP A 279 -3.68 15.06 -2.98
N GLY A 280 -4.80 14.91 -3.70
CA GLY A 280 -4.78 14.30 -5.02
C GLY A 280 -4.52 12.79 -5.01
N PHE A 281 -4.76 12.08 -3.91
CA PHE A 281 -4.53 10.63 -3.82
C PHE A 281 -5.30 9.83 -4.90
N GLN A 282 -4.57 9.04 -5.69
CA GLN A 282 -5.10 8.26 -6.81
C GLN A 282 -5.31 6.77 -6.50
N GLY A 283 -4.87 6.29 -5.33
CA GLY A 283 -5.03 4.89 -4.93
C GLY A 283 -6.41 4.56 -4.33
N PHE A 284 -6.47 3.44 -3.62
CA PHE A 284 -7.66 2.99 -2.90
C PHE A 284 -7.49 3.06 -1.38
N VAL A 285 -8.61 3.11 -0.67
CA VAL A 285 -8.65 3.06 0.79
C VAL A 285 -9.13 1.69 1.22
N VAL A 286 -8.41 1.06 2.14
CA VAL A 286 -8.82 -0.16 2.84
C VAL A 286 -9.22 0.22 4.27
N THR A 287 -10.15 -0.50 4.87
CA THR A 287 -10.42 -0.31 6.30
C THR A 287 -9.36 -1.02 7.13
N ASP A 288 -9.19 -0.61 8.38
CA ASP A 288 -8.54 -1.51 9.34
C ASP A 288 -9.42 -2.75 9.58
N TYR A 289 -8.87 -3.71 10.33
CA TYR A 289 -9.51 -4.96 10.67
C TYR A 289 -10.90 -4.71 11.23
N THR A 290 -11.94 -5.22 10.56
CA THR A 290 -13.35 -5.04 10.95
C THR A 290 -13.82 -3.60 11.19
N GLY A 291 -13.08 -2.58 10.73
CA GLY A 291 -13.39 -1.17 11.02
C GLY A 291 -14.77 -0.69 10.59
N ILE A 292 -15.40 -1.33 9.60
CA ILE A 292 -16.82 -1.06 9.23
C ILE A 292 -17.78 -1.59 10.30
N TYR A 293 -17.56 -2.81 10.79
CA TYR A 293 -18.42 -3.45 11.79
C TYR A 293 -18.34 -2.73 13.14
N GLU A 294 -17.14 -2.29 13.53
CA GLU A 294 -16.90 -1.57 14.78
C GLU A 294 -17.59 -0.20 14.84
N MET A 295 -18.00 0.36 13.70
CA MET A 295 -18.79 1.60 13.69
C MET A 295 -20.13 1.45 14.44
N ILE A 296 -20.64 0.23 14.59
CA ILE A 296 -21.84 -0.06 15.39
C ILE A 296 -21.58 0.22 16.87
N ASP A 297 -20.42 -0.21 17.37
CA ASP A 297 -20.00 0.03 18.75
C ASP A 297 -19.68 1.51 18.99
N HIS A 298 -19.24 2.24 17.96
CA HIS A 298 -19.18 3.71 17.96
C HIS A 298 -20.57 4.39 17.94
N GLY A 299 -21.66 3.64 17.77
CA GLY A 299 -23.02 4.17 17.73
C GLY A 299 -23.49 4.63 16.34
N ILE A 300 -22.83 4.20 15.26
CA ILE A 300 -23.22 4.50 13.88
C ILE A 300 -23.84 3.28 13.21
N GLY A 301 -25.14 3.39 12.94
CA GLY A 301 -25.92 2.39 12.20
C GLY A 301 -26.12 1.08 12.95
N HIS A 302 -26.67 0.09 12.24
CA HIS A 302 -26.90 -1.27 12.73
C HIS A 302 -26.63 -2.27 11.61
N LEU A 303 -26.15 -3.46 11.94
CA LEU A 303 -26.02 -4.56 10.98
C LEU A 303 -27.40 -4.93 10.44
N GLN A 304 -27.61 -4.69 9.16
CA GLN A 304 -28.72 -5.30 8.43
C GLN A 304 -28.18 -6.59 7.82
N THR A 305 -28.48 -7.70 8.48
CA THR A 305 -28.22 -9.07 8.00
C THR A 305 -29.25 -9.48 6.96
#